data_AF-A0AAD7R436-F1
#
_entry.id   AF-A0AAD7R436-F1
#
_cell.length_a   1.000
_cell.length_b   1.000
_cell.length_c   1.000
_cell.angle_alpha   90.00
_cell.angle_beta   90.00
_cell.angle_gamma   90.00
#
_symmetry.space_group_name_H-M   'P 1'
#
loop_
_entity.id
_entity.type
_entity.pdbx_description
1 polymer ?
#
loop_
_entity_poly.entity_id
_entity_poly.type
_entity_poly.pdbx_seq_one_letter_code
_entity_poly.pdbx_strand_id
1 'polypeptide(L)'
;MLEDGEPKKTVLRMQIVREKLIAVRSGRFQEIDKRVCEYVTEKRNDGMPITRAVIQLKALEIAKDLNIPPTEFKASFGWCRRMMRRNGLSLRRRTSLAQRLPSDFREKLLSYQRYVIKLRKKHSYPLDQMGNADQTPVFFDMPTSVTVHKKGDKSVIVRSTGNEKSRVTLMLACLADGTKLPRTSF
;
A
#
# COMPACT_ATOMS: atom_id res chain seq x y z
N MET A 1 -74.58 -7.59 3.34
CA MET A 1 -73.45 -7.27 4.25
C MET A 1 -72.30 -8.14 3.77
N LEU A 2 -71.44 -7.61 2.88
CA LEU A 2 -70.12 -7.03 3.21
C LEU A 2 -69.23 -8.14 3.84
N GLU A 3 -68.12 -8.59 3.25
CA GLU A 3 -67.03 -7.80 2.68
C GLU A 3 -66.23 -8.52 1.58
N ASP A 4 -65.65 -7.68 0.74
CA ASP A 4 -64.74 -7.91 -0.37
C ASP A 4 -63.39 -8.50 0.06
N GLY A 5 -62.88 -9.45 -0.73
CA GLY A 5 -61.53 -10.00 -0.59
C GLY A 5 -60.71 -9.78 -1.86
N GLU A 6 -60.31 -8.54 -2.14
CA GLU A 6 -59.37 -8.20 -3.22
C GLU A 6 -57.99 -8.86 -2.99
N PRO A 7 -57.29 -9.34 -4.04
CA PRO A 7 -55.94 -9.85 -3.89
C PRO A 7 -54.96 -8.67 -3.71
N LYS A 8 -54.23 -8.68 -2.59
CA LYS A 8 -53.20 -7.67 -2.26
C LYS A 8 -52.17 -7.57 -3.39
N LYS A 9 -52.20 -6.47 -4.15
CA LYS A 9 -51.15 -6.09 -5.09
C LYS A 9 -49.88 -5.79 -4.29
N THR A 10 -48.91 -6.72 -4.30
CA THR A 10 -47.56 -6.46 -3.80
C THR A 10 -46.86 -5.50 -4.74
N VAL A 11 -46.95 -4.20 -4.44
CA VAL A 11 -46.17 -3.16 -5.12
C VAL A 11 -44.73 -3.29 -4.64
N LEU A 12 -43.87 -3.89 -5.47
CA LEU A 12 -42.42 -3.87 -5.28
C LEU A 12 -41.94 -2.42 -5.34
N ARG A 13 -41.65 -1.84 -4.17
CA ARG A 13 -41.03 -0.53 -4.04
C ARG A 13 -39.58 -0.63 -4.49
N MET A 14 -39.34 -0.37 -5.77
CA MET A 14 -37.99 -0.29 -6.32
C MET A 14 -37.28 0.91 -5.68
N GLN A 15 -36.41 0.65 -4.73
CA GLN A 15 -35.55 1.64 -4.09
C GLN A 15 -34.51 2.08 -5.11
N ILE A 16 -34.79 3.17 -5.84
CA ILE A 16 -33.79 3.81 -6.70
C ILE A 16 -32.78 4.47 -5.77
N VAL A 17 -31.69 3.75 -5.49
CA VAL A 17 -30.48 4.35 -4.92
C VAL A 17 -29.95 5.31 -5.98
N ARG A 18 -30.18 6.61 -5.79
CA ARG A 18 -29.52 7.65 -6.59
C ARG A 18 -28.05 7.68 -6.19
N GLU A 19 -27.25 6.79 -6.77
CA GLU A 19 -25.82 7.02 -6.86
C GLU A 19 -25.64 8.34 -7.59
N LYS A 20 -25.01 9.32 -6.92
CA LYS A 20 -24.50 10.50 -7.59
C LYS A 20 -23.48 10.02 -8.61
N LEU A 21 -23.91 9.78 -9.84
CA LEU A 21 -23.06 9.81 -11.01
C LEU A 21 -22.47 11.21 -11.07
N ILE A 22 -21.33 11.40 -10.39
CA ILE A 22 -20.48 12.56 -10.63
C ILE A 22 -20.09 12.41 -12.09
N ALA A 23 -20.79 13.12 -12.97
CA ALA A 23 -20.43 13.20 -14.37
C ALA A 23 -19.03 13.82 -14.41
N VAL A 24 -18.01 12.96 -14.43
CA VAL A 24 -16.61 13.36 -14.57
C VAL A 24 -16.57 14.10 -15.89
N ARG A 25 -16.44 15.43 -15.83
CA ARG A 25 -16.36 16.27 -17.04
C ARG A 25 -15.27 15.69 -17.94
N SER A 26 -15.69 15.05 -19.00
CA SER A 26 -14.81 14.25 -19.83
C SER A 26 -13.82 15.17 -20.54
N GLY A 27 -12.54 14.80 -20.57
CA GLY A 27 -11.53 15.59 -21.26
C GLY A 27 -11.79 15.59 -22.76
N ARG A 28 -11.31 16.63 -23.47
CA ARG A 28 -11.35 16.67 -24.95
C ARG A 28 -10.75 15.42 -25.60
N PHE A 29 -9.77 14.79 -24.94
CA PHE A 29 -9.07 13.59 -25.40
C PHE A 29 -9.39 12.38 -24.52
N GLN A 30 -10.64 11.90 -24.57
CA GLN A 30 -11.13 10.82 -23.71
C GLN A 30 -10.36 9.51 -23.91
N GLU A 31 -10.06 9.17 -25.16
CA GLU A 31 -9.34 7.94 -25.51
C GLU A 31 -7.90 7.96 -24.97
N ILE A 32 -7.23 9.12 -25.02
CA ILE A 32 -5.91 9.31 -24.41
C ILE A 32 -6.02 9.15 -22.89
N ASP A 33 -6.99 9.83 -22.25
CA ASP A 33 -7.21 9.74 -20.81
C ASP A 33 -7.42 8.28 -20.37
N LYS A 34 -8.22 7.50 -21.11
CA LYS A 34 -8.52 6.09 -20.84
C LYS A 34 -7.27 5.21 -20.94
N ARG A 35 -6.58 5.21 -22.09
CA ARG A 35 -5.40 4.36 -22.31
C ARG A 35 -4.25 4.69 -21.37
N VAL A 36 -4.07 5.97 -21.04
CA VAL A 36 -3.07 6.39 -20.04
C VAL A 36 -3.46 5.90 -18.65
N CYS A 37 -4.75 5.93 -18.29
CA CYS A 37 -5.22 5.41 -17.00
C CYS A 37 -5.03 3.89 -16.88
N GLU A 38 -5.31 3.14 -17.94
CA GLU A 38 -5.06 1.69 -18.02
C GLU A 38 -3.57 1.37 -17.85
N TYR A 39 -2.69 2.06 -18.59
CA TYR A 39 -1.24 1.94 -18.44
C TYR A 39 -0.77 2.25 -17.02
N VAL A 40 -1.29 3.33 -16.42
CA VAL A 40 -0.95 3.69 -15.03
C VAL A 40 -1.37 2.57 -14.07
N THR A 41 -2.56 2.02 -14.25
CA THR A 41 -3.09 0.95 -13.39
C THR A 41 -2.25 -0.32 -13.50
N GLU A 42 -1.93 -0.76 -14.72
CA GLU A 42 -1.06 -1.91 -14.99
C GLU A 42 0.30 -1.75 -14.28
N LYS A 43 1.01 -0.64 -14.55
CA LYS A 43 2.33 -0.41 -13.96
C LYS A 43 2.28 -0.25 -12.44
N ARG A 44 1.19 0.28 -11.87
CA ARG A 44 1.00 0.33 -10.42
C ARG A 44 0.71 -1.04 -9.81
N ASN A 45 -0.01 -1.92 -10.51
CA ASN A 45 -0.22 -3.32 -10.09
C ASN A 45 1.10 -4.11 -10.07
N ASP A 46 2.02 -3.80 -10.98
CA ASP A 46 3.39 -4.33 -10.98
C ASP A 46 4.30 -3.68 -9.90
N GLY A 47 3.78 -2.72 -9.12
CA GLY A 47 4.54 -1.99 -8.11
C GLY A 47 5.47 -0.91 -8.66
N MET A 48 5.48 -0.68 -9.98
CA MET A 48 6.40 0.26 -10.62
C MET A 48 6.08 1.71 -10.27
N PRO A 49 7.11 2.55 -10.03
CA PRO A 49 6.91 3.98 -9.81
C PRO A 49 6.50 4.65 -11.12
N ILE A 50 5.47 5.50 -11.07
CA ILE A 50 5.04 6.29 -12.23
C ILE A 50 5.08 7.76 -11.86
N THR A 51 5.86 8.51 -12.62
CA THR A 51 5.96 9.96 -12.49
C THR A 51 5.06 10.67 -13.49
N ARG A 52 4.85 11.96 -13.28
CA ARG A 52 4.09 12.79 -14.22
C ARG A 52 4.76 12.85 -15.59
N ALA A 53 6.09 12.88 -15.64
CA ALA A 53 6.83 12.86 -16.89
C ALA A 53 6.54 11.57 -17.68
N VAL A 54 6.52 10.41 -17.01
CA VAL A 54 6.17 9.13 -17.64
C VAL A 54 4.72 9.15 -18.17
N ILE A 55 3.78 9.70 -17.40
CA ILE A 55 2.39 9.89 -17.84
C ILE A 55 2.33 10.75 -19.11
N GLN A 56 3.08 11.86 -19.15
CA GLN A 56 3.09 12.76 -20.31
C GLN A 56 3.72 12.09 -21.54
N LEU A 57 4.83 11.37 -21.37
CA LEU A 57 5.48 10.63 -22.45
C LEU A 57 4.54 9.57 -23.03
N LYS A 58 3.89 8.76 -22.16
CA LYS A 58 2.94 7.75 -22.62
C LYS A 58 1.74 8.36 -23.33
N ALA A 59 1.27 9.53 -22.88
CA ALA A 59 0.19 10.24 -23.54
C ALA A 59 0.58 10.74 -24.94
N LEU A 60 1.82 11.19 -25.13
CA LEU A 60 2.33 11.61 -26.45
C LEU A 60 2.49 10.40 -27.39
N GLU A 61 2.93 9.26 -26.87
CA GLU A 61 2.98 8.00 -27.61
C GLU A 61 1.59 7.61 -28.11
N ILE A 62 0.60 7.56 -27.22
CA ILE A 62 -0.79 7.25 -27.57
C ILE A 62 -1.37 8.28 -28.55
N ALA A 63 -1.04 9.56 -28.41
CA ALA A 63 -1.50 10.60 -29.34
C ALA A 63 -0.96 10.36 -30.76
N LYS A 64 0.30 9.92 -30.89
CA LYS A 64 0.87 9.53 -32.19
C LYS A 64 0.15 8.31 -32.77
N ASP A 65 -0.14 7.30 -31.96
CA ASP A 65 -0.89 6.10 -32.41
C ASP A 65 -2.29 6.44 -32.91
N LEU A 66 -2.91 7.47 -32.33
CA LEU A 66 -4.21 7.99 -32.73
C LEU A 66 -4.14 9.02 -33.87
N ASN A 67 -2.97 9.26 -34.45
CA ASN A 67 -2.72 10.28 -35.48
C ASN A 67 -3.13 11.71 -35.07
N ILE A 68 -3.04 12.04 -33.77
CA ILE A 68 -3.34 13.38 -33.24
C ILE A 68 -2.06 14.22 -33.35
N PRO A 69 -2.08 15.35 -34.07
CA PRO A 69 -0.90 16.15 -34.28
C PRO A 69 -0.44 16.84 -32.98
N PRO A 70 0.88 17.09 -32.79
CA PRO A 70 1.41 17.79 -31.61
C PRO A 70 0.87 19.21 -31.42
N THR A 71 0.34 19.82 -32.48
CA THR A 71 -0.36 21.12 -32.42
C THR A 71 -1.65 21.03 -31.62
N GLU A 72 -2.32 19.89 -31.65
CA GLU A 72 -3.61 19.66 -30.99
C GLU A 72 -3.45 19.07 -29.57
N PHE A 73 -2.48 18.16 -29.36
CA PHE A 73 -2.22 17.58 -28.05
C PHE A 73 -0.74 17.66 -27.64
N LYS A 74 -0.48 18.38 -26.55
CA LYS A 74 0.89 18.63 -26.03
C LYS A 74 1.22 17.88 -24.74
N ALA A 75 0.31 17.01 -24.27
CA ALA A 75 0.42 16.37 -22.95
C ALA A 75 0.84 17.33 -21.82
N SER A 76 0.27 18.53 -21.79
CA SER A 76 0.74 19.60 -20.89
C SER A 76 0.64 19.22 -19.41
N PHE A 77 1.42 19.87 -18.56
CA PHE A 77 1.37 19.68 -17.11
C PHE A 77 -0.05 19.86 -16.55
N GLY A 78 -0.80 20.83 -17.10
CA GLY A 78 -2.19 21.11 -16.75
C GLY A 78 -3.14 19.99 -17.17
N TRP A 79 -2.97 19.42 -18.38
CA TRP A 79 -3.72 18.24 -18.81
C TRP A 79 -3.42 17.05 -17.89
N CYS A 80 -2.15 16.72 -17.65
CA CYS A 80 -1.75 15.61 -16.79
C CYS A 80 -2.36 15.75 -15.38
N ARG A 81 -2.32 16.95 -14.78
CA ARG A 81 -2.94 17.22 -13.47
C ARG A 81 -4.45 17.00 -13.48
N ARG A 82 -5.15 17.43 -14.53
CA ARG A 82 -6.61 17.27 -14.66
C ARG A 82 -6.99 15.82 -14.92
N MET A 83 -6.29 15.14 -15.83
CA MET A 83 -6.50 13.71 -16.11
C MET A 83 -6.30 12.88 -14.85
N MET A 84 -5.21 13.09 -14.10
CA MET A 84 -5.00 12.38 -12.83
C MET A 84 -6.16 12.62 -11.87
N ARG A 85 -6.59 13.88 -11.68
CA ARG A 85 -7.71 14.20 -10.79
C ARG A 85 -9.03 13.56 -11.23
N ARG A 86 -9.32 13.53 -12.54
CA ARG A 86 -10.53 12.90 -13.11
C ARG A 86 -10.56 11.40 -12.86
N ASN A 87 -9.40 10.75 -12.89
CA ASN A 87 -9.26 9.30 -12.70
C ASN A 87 -8.91 8.90 -11.25
N GLY A 88 -9.09 9.81 -10.27
CA GLY A 88 -8.80 9.51 -8.85
C GLY A 88 -7.32 9.28 -8.52
N LEU A 89 -6.41 9.64 -9.43
CA LEU A 89 -4.97 9.48 -9.26
C LEU A 89 -4.38 10.69 -8.52
N SER A 90 -3.46 10.43 -7.60
CA SER A 90 -2.71 11.47 -6.90
C SER A 90 -1.26 11.05 -6.67
N LEU A 91 -0.37 12.03 -6.53
CA LEU A 91 0.99 11.76 -6.10
C LEU A 91 0.96 11.31 -4.64
N ARG A 92 1.56 10.15 -4.38
CA ARG A 92 1.68 9.58 -3.03
C ARG A 92 3.15 9.46 -2.68
N ARG A 93 3.48 9.72 -1.41
CA ARG A 93 4.79 9.38 -0.86
C ARG A 93 4.88 7.86 -0.75
N ARG A 94 6.02 7.29 -1.10
CA ARG A 94 6.32 5.87 -0.90
C ARG A 94 6.19 5.53 0.59
N THR A 95 5.36 4.55 0.93
CA THR A 95 5.13 4.10 2.32
C THR A 95 5.92 2.86 2.68
N SER A 96 6.20 1.97 1.73
CA SER A 96 7.05 0.80 1.93
C SER A 96 7.91 0.51 0.69
N LEU A 97 9.09 -0.05 0.92
CA LEU A 97 9.89 -0.73 -0.10
C LEU A 97 9.62 -2.22 0.07
N ALA A 98 8.57 -2.72 -0.58
CA ALA A 98 8.35 -4.16 -0.66
C ALA A 98 9.18 -4.71 -1.82
N GLN A 99 9.99 -5.73 -1.56
CA GLN A 99 10.54 -6.56 -2.63
C GLN A 99 9.44 -7.50 -3.11
N ARG A 100 9.35 -7.72 -4.42
CA ARG A 100 8.47 -8.75 -4.99
C ARG A 100 8.96 -10.09 -4.44
N LEU A 101 8.09 -10.83 -3.76
CA LEU A 101 8.48 -12.15 -3.26
C LEU A 101 8.82 -13.04 -4.46
N PRO A 102 9.92 -13.79 -4.42
CA PRO A 102 10.24 -14.78 -5.44
C PRO A 102 9.05 -15.71 -5.71
N SER A 103 8.87 -16.16 -6.96
CA SER A 103 7.76 -17.06 -7.33
C SER A 103 7.78 -18.36 -6.53
N ASP A 104 8.98 -18.83 -6.16
CA ASP A 104 9.23 -20.03 -5.36
C ASP A 104 9.25 -19.77 -3.84
N PHE A 105 8.97 -18.54 -3.38
CA PHE A 105 9.03 -18.19 -1.96
C PHE A 105 8.17 -19.12 -1.10
N ARG A 106 6.94 -19.39 -1.55
CA ARG A 106 6.01 -20.24 -0.82
C ARG A 106 6.52 -21.67 -0.70
N GLU A 107 7.08 -22.22 -1.77
CA GLU A 107 7.63 -23.57 -1.79
C GLU A 107 8.87 -23.67 -0.90
N LYS A 108 9.79 -22.70 -0.98
CA LYS A 108 10.97 -22.60 -0.11
C LYS A 108 10.61 -22.44 1.36
N LEU A 109 9.60 -21.62 1.67
CA LEU A 109 9.11 -21.44 3.04
C LEU A 109 8.55 -22.75 3.59
N LEU A 110 7.70 -23.44 2.82
CA LEU A 110 7.12 -24.72 3.23
C LEU A 110 8.16 -25.82 3.34
N SER A 111 9.15 -25.88 2.44
CA SER A 111 10.22 -26.88 2.50
C SER A 111 11.10 -26.67 3.73
N TYR A 112 11.45 -25.41 4.05
CA TYR A 112 12.19 -25.06 5.26
C TYR A 112 11.40 -25.39 6.54
N GLN A 113 10.12 -25.02 6.62
CA GLN A 113 9.27 -25.36 7.77
C GLN A 113 9.19 -26.88 7.99
N ARG A 114 8.97 -27.65 6.92
CA ARG A 114 8.95 -29.12 6.98
C ARG A 114 10.29 -29.69 7.43
N TYR A 115 11.40 -29.12 6.95
CA TYR A 115 12.74 -29.52 7.33
C TYR A 115 12.99 -29.31 8.83
N VAL A 116 12.70 -28.12 9.37
CA VAL A 116 12.84 -27.81 10.80
C VAL A 116 11.98 -28.73 11.68
N ILE A 117 10.72 -28.97 11.29
CA ILE A 117 9.82 -29.87 12.03
C ILE A 117 10.36 -31.30 12.04
N LYS A 118 10.87 -31.79 10.90
CA LYS A 118 11.47 -33.14 10.80
C LYS A 118 12.69 -33.28 11.69
N LEU A 119 13.59 -32.29 11.69
CA LEU A 119 14.76 -32.28 12.57
C LEU A 119 14.36 -32.31 14.05
N ARG A 120 13.38 -31.47 14.44
CA ARG A 120 12.87 -31.44 15.81
C ARG A 120 12.34 -32.80 16.25
N LYS A 121 11.55 -33.47 15.40
CA LYS A 121 11.01 -34.81 15.69
C LYS A 121 12.10 -35.88 15.76
N LYS A 122 13.08 -35.83 14.85
CA LYS A 122 14.17 -36.83 14.76
C LYS A 122 15.07 -36.80 16.00
N HIS A 123 15.43 -35.60 16.46
CA HIS A 123 16.41 -35.42 17.54
C HIS A 123 15.78 -35.12 18.90
N SER A 124 14.46 -34.92 18.96
CA SER A 124 13.71 -34.61 20.18
C SER A 124 14.37 -33.50 21.02
N TYR A 125 14.77 -32.40 20.36
CA TYR A 125 15.44 -31.30 21.03
C TYR A 125 14.59 -30.75 22.19
N PRO A 126 15.18 -30.65 23.40
CA PRO A 126 14.60 -29.93 24.52
C PRO A 126 14.27 -28.47 24.17
N LEU A 127 13.25 -27.88 24.82
CA LEU A 127 12.80 -26.52 24.54
C LEU A 127 13.85 -25.45 24.93
N ASP A 128 14.62 -25.71 25.97
CA ASP A 128 15.73 -24.88 26.46
C ASP A 128 16.97 -24.91 25.53
N GLN A 129 16.97 -25.77 24.51
CA GLN A 129 18.04 -25.85 23.50
C GLN A 129 17.63 -25.29 22.13
N MET A 130 16.40 -24.82 22.00
CA MET A 130 15.90 -24.19 20.77
C MET A 130 15.72 -22.70 21.00
N GLY A 131 16.61 -21.89 20.45
CA GLY A 131 16.55 -20.43 20.56
C GLY A 131 16.29 -19.73 19.24
N ASN A 132 15.62 -18.58 19.31
CA ASN A 132 15.61 -17.57 18.26
C ASN A 132 16.48 -16.39 18.70
N ALA A 133 17.28 -15.85 17.78
CA ALA A 133 18.11 -14.68 18.02
C ALA A 133 17.90 -13.66 16.90
N ASP A 134 17.79 -12.39 17.25
CA ASP A 134 17.62 -11.31 16.28
C ASP A 134 18.38 -10.04 16.72
N GLN A 135 18.76 -9.23 15.74
CA GLN A 135 19.42 -7.95 15.96
C GLN A 135 18.40 -6.81 15.86
N THR A 136 18.18 -6.11 16.97
CA THR A 136 17.29 -4.95 17.02
C THR A 136 18.08 -3.67 17.27
N PRO A 137 17.84 -2.59 16.50
CA PRO A 137 18.37 -1.27 16.82
C PRO A 137 17.61 -0.68 18.02
N VAL A 138 18.34 -0.04 18.93
CA VAL A 138 17.81 0.81 19.99
C VAL A 138 18.40 2.20 19.81
N PHE A 139 17.53 3.20 19.61
CA PHE A 139 17.96 4.59 19.39
C PHE A 139 18.18 5.30 20.72
N PHE A 140 19.14 6.24 20.75
CA PHE A 140 19.41 7.02 21.96
C PHE A 140 18.23 7.93 22.32
N ASP A 141 17.58 8.51 21.30
CA ASP A 141 16.30 9.20 21.44
C ASP A 141 15.19 8.38 20.76
N MET A 142 14.21 7.92 21.53
CA MET A 142 13.00 7.27 21.03
C MET A 142 11.75 8.08 21.39
N PRO A 143 11.55 9.27 20.78
CA PRO A 143 10.38 10.09 21.05
C PRO A 143 9.11 9.34 20.63
N THR A 144 8.06 9.38 21.46
CA THR A 144 6.78 8.76 21.14
C THR A 144 6.11 9.48 19.98
N SER A 145 5.43 8.72 19.11
CA SER A 145 4.64 9.28 18.01
C SER A 145 3.34 9.96 18.48
N VAL A 146 3.01 9.83 19.76
CA VAL A 146 1.82 10.39 20.39
C VAL A 146 2.24 11.29 21.53
N THR A 147 1.66 12.49 21.57
CA THR A 147 1.80 13.44 22.67
C THR A 147 0.51 14.24 22.80
N VAL A 148 0.21 14.69 24.02
CA VAL A 148 -0.94 15.54 24.28
C VAL A 148 -0.60 16.95 23.83
N HIS A 149 -1.44 17.54 22.98
CA HIS A 149 -1.30 18.93 22.54
C HIS A 149 -2.65 19.60 22.40
N LYS A 150 -2.65 20.94 22.37
CA LYS A 150 -3.88 21.74 22.22
C LYS A 150 -4.55 21.46 20.87
N LYS A 151 -5.86 21.26 20.92
CA LYS A 151 -6.70 20.99 19.74
C LYS A 151 -6.69 22.19 18.79
N GLY A 152 -6.39 21.94 17.51
CA GLY A 152 -6.39 22.97 16.45
C GLY A 152 -5.01 23.50 16.06
N ASP A 153 -3.96 23.12 16.79
CA ASP A 153 -2.60 23.54 16.44
C ASP A 153 -2.08 22.83 15.20
N LYS A 154 -1.43 23.60 14.33
CA LYS A 154 -0.91 23.13 13.03
C LYS A 154 0.40 22.36 13.15
N SER A 155 1.12 22.53 14.25
CA SER A 155 2.42 21.91 14.51
C SER A 155 2.56 21.55 15.98
N VAL A 156 3.02 20.33 16.24
CA VAL A 156 3.38 19.84 17.57
C VAL A 156 4.88 19.56 17.54
N ILE A 157 5.66 20.29 18.34
CA ILE A 157 7.12 20.15 18.38
C ILE A 157 7.48 19.30 19.60
N VAL A 158 8.10 18.15 19.35
CA VAL A 158 8.74 17.33 20.39
C VAL A 158 10.23 17.66 20.37
N ARG A 159 10.78 18.08 21.52
CA ARG A 159 12.22 18.29 21.66
C ARG A 159 12.90 16.93 21.86
N SER A 160 14.00 16.75 21.15
CA SER A 160 14.93 15.62 21.27
C SER A 160 16.33 16.15 21.58
N THR A 161 17.29 15.27 21.87
CA THR A 161 18.70 15.65 22.05
C THR A 161 19.44 15.81 20.71
N GLY A 162 18.72 15.68 19.58
CA GLY A 162 19.31 15.69 18.24
C GLY A 162 20.01 14.39 17.86
N ASN A 163 19.82 13.32 18.65
CA ASN A 163 20.52 12.04 18.51
C ASN A 163 19.58 10.91 18.05
N GLU A 164 18.46 11.23 17.40
CA GLU A 164 17.40 10.28 17.02
C GLU A 164 17.85 9.27 15.96
N LYS A 165 18.97 9.55 15.28
CA LYS A 165 19.57 8.63 14.29
C LYS A 165 20.69 7.78 14.87
N SER A 166 21.23 8.17 16.01
CA SER A 166 22.25 7.37 16.69
C SER A 166 21.58 6.21 17.38
N ARG A 167 22.20 5.03 17.24
CA ARG A 167 21.64 3.77 17.74
C ARG A 167 22.73 2.84 18.20
N VAL A 168 22.40 2.02 19.18
CA VAL A 168 23.13 0.81 19.54
C VAL A 168 22.37 -0.37 18.92
N THR A 169 23.08 -1.36 18.39
CA THR A 169 22.44 -2.59 17.91
C THR A 169 22.56 -3.64 19.01
N LEU A 170 21.43 -4.17 19.47
CA LEU A 170 21.39 -5.23 20.45
C LEU A 170 21.10 -6.56 19.76
N MET A 171 21.86 -7.60 20.08
CA MET A 171 21.49 -8.98 19.78
C MET A 171 20.67 -9.52 20.95
N LEU A 172 19.44 -9.93 20.69
CA LEU A 172 18.54 -10.51 21.68
C LEU A 172 18.29 -11.96 21.30
N ALA A 173 18.29 -12.86 22.28
CA ALA A 173 17.96 -14.26 22.06
C ALA A 173 17.01 -14.78 23.15
N CYS A 174 16.03 -15.57 22.73
CA CYS A 174 15.10 -16.27 23.61
C CYS A 174 15.00 -17.74 23.22
N LEU A 175 14.86 -18.59 24.23
CA LEU A 175 14.65 -20.02 24.11
C LEU A 175 13.15 -20.34 24.00
N ALA A 176 12.82 -21.54 23.49
CA ALA A 176 11.45 -21.96 23.23
C ALA A 176 10.64 -22.26 24.50
N ASP A 177 11.33 -22.41 25.64
CA ASP A 177 10.73 -22.49 26.98
C ASP A 177 10.36 -21.10 27.56
N GLY A 178 10.75 -20.02 26.87
CA GLY A 178 10.53 -18.63 27.29
C GLY A 178 11.73 -17.99 28.00
N THR A 179 12.82 -18.73 28.22
CA THR A 179 14.04 -18.21 28.85
C THR A 179 14.71 -17.18 27.96
N LYS A 180 15.08 -16.02 28.53
CA LYS A 180 15.84 -14.97 27.83
C LYS A 180 17.33 -15.19 28.07
N LEU A 181 18.12 -15.29 27.00
CA LEU A 181 19.56 -15.44 27.14
C LEU A 181 20.21 -14.12 27.58
N PRO A 182 21.27 -14.17 28.40
CA PRO A 182 21.99 -12.98 28.83
C PRO A 182 22.57 -12.23 27.63
N ARG A 183 22.63 -10.90 27.74
CA ARG A 183 23.21 -10.05 26.69
C ARG A 183 24.70 -10.38 26.56
N THR A 184 25.10 -10.96 25.44
CA THR A 184 26.51 -11.10 25.09
C THR A 184 27.00 -9.74 24.61
N SER A 185 27.86 -9.07 25.38
CA SER A 185 28.61 -7.90 24.94
C SER A 185 29.69 -8.37 23.96
N PHE A 186 29.63 -7.90 22.71
CA PHE A 186 30.70 -8.04 21.71
C PHE A 186 31.52 -6.75 21.65
#